data_AF-A0AAW6PFX0-F1
#
_entry.id   AF-A0AAW6PFX0-F1
#
_cell.length_a   1.000
_cell.length_b   1.000
_cell.length_c   1.000
_cell.angle_alpha   90.00
_cell.angle_beta   90.00
_cell.angle_gamma   90.00
#
_symmetry.space_group_name_H-M   'P 1'
#
loop_
_entity.id
_entity.type
_entity.pdbx_description
1 polymer ?
#
loop_
_entity_poly.entity_id
_entity_poly.type
_entity_poly.pdbx_seq_one_letter_code
_entity_poly.pdbx_strand_id
1 'polypeptide(L)'
;MTLAKGDTVRLMEVDQSSAVFSDWLNTRTPASGDIAVVEETWDSKDGRTVRLLCEPRAGFLEWRATFREAKLVYEVLATNISDATP
;
A
#
# COMPACT_ATOMS: atom_id res chain seq x y z
N MET A 1 -1.77 -14.22 1.71
CA MET A 1 -0.42 -13.75 2.08
C MET A 1 -0.62 -12.37 2.70
N THR A 2 0.07 -12.05 3.79
CA THR A 2 -0.12 -10.77 4.48
C THR A 2 0.96 -9.80 4.02
N LEU A 3 0.59 -8.58 3.64
CA LEU A 3 1.56 -7.57 3.19
C LEU A 3 2.54 -7.21 4.29
N ALA A 4 3.82 -7.18 3.96
CA ALA A 4 4.91 -6.74 4.82
C ALA A 4 5.50 -5.43 4.29
N LYS A 5 6.16 -4.69 5.20
CA LYS A 5 6.89 -3.47 4.82
C LYS A 5 7.93 -3.80 3.74
N GLY A 6 7.91 -3.01 2.67
CA GLY A 6 8.77 -3.13 1.50
C GLY A 6 8.19 -3.98 0.37
N ASP A 7 7.09 -4.71 0.59
CA ASP A 7 6.42 -5.42 -0.50
C ASP A 7 5.97 -4.44 -1.58
N THR A 8 6.12 -4.83 -2.84
CA THR A 8 5.61 -4.08 -3.99
C THR A 8 4.34 -4.74 -4.48
N VAL A 9 3.27 -3.96 -4.60
CA VAL A 9 1.96 -4.44 -5.03
C VAL A 9 1.44 -3.66 -6.23
N ARG A 10 0.63 -4.31 -7.04
CA ARG A 10 -0.26 -3.67 -8.01
C ARG A 10 -1.67 -3.66 -7.46
N LEU A 11 -2.32 -2.49 -7.44
CA LEU A 11 -3.73 -2.37 -7.10
C LEU A 11 -4.57 -2.86 -8.27
N MET A 12 -5.41 -3.86 -8.05
CA MET A 12 -6.32 -4.38 -9.08
C MET A 12 -7.64 -3.61 -9.05
N GLU A 13 -8.15 -3.37 -7.84
CA GLU A 13 -9.34 -2.55 -7.61
C GLU A 13 -9.10 -1.63 -6.41
N VAL A 14 -9.60 -0.41 -6.52
CA VAL A 14 -9.48 0.61 -5.47
C VAL A 14 -10.85 1.20 -5.17
N ASP A 15 -11.41 0.83 -4.02
CA ASP A 15 -12.51 1.58 -3.43
C ASP A 15 -11.93 2.83 -2.75
N GLN A 16 -12.10 4.00 -3.36
CA GLN A 16 -11.57 5.25 -2.80
C GLN A 16 -12.20 5.62 -1.46
N SER A 17 -13.40 5.12 -1.15
CA SER A 17 -14.02 5.32 0.17
C SER A 17 -13.34 4.48 1.28
N SER A 18 -12.55 3.48 0.88
CA SER A 18 -11.79 2.64 1.80
C SER A 18 -10.47 3.25 2.26
N ALA A 19 -10.02 4.33 1.60
CA ALA A 19 -8.82 5.07 2.00
C ALA A 19 -9.07 5.75 3.36
N VAL A 20 -8.41 5.24 4.40
CA VAL A 20 -8.56 5.70 5.79
C VAL A 20 -7.88 7.04 6.00
N PHE A 21 -6.79 7.28 5.28
CA PHE A 21 -6.04 8.53 5.32
C PHE A 21 -5.33 8.76 3.98
N SER A 22 -5.41 9.97 3.45
CA SER A 22 -4.67 10.42 2.27
C SER A 22 -3.85 11.65 2.64
N ASP A 23 -2.60 11.68 2.21
CA ASP A 23 -1.74 12.84 2.43
C ASP A 23 -2.21 14.05 1.61
N TRP A 24 -2.02 15.25 2.15
CA TRP A 24 -2.33 16.51 1.46
C TRP A 24 -1.35 16.81 0.32
N LEU A 25 -0.20 16.13 0.30
CA LEU A 25 0.80 16.20 -0.76
C LEU A 25 0.48 15.31 -1.98
N ASN A 26 -0.62 14.55 -1.94
CA ASN A 26 -1.00 13.67 -3.04
C ASN A 26 -1.37 14.49 -4.28
N THR A 27 -0.68 14.21 -5.39
CA THR A 27 -0.97 14.82 -6.69
C THR A 27 -2.26 14.29 -7.32
N ARG A 28 -2.64 13.06 -6.96
CA ARG A 28 -3.87 12.40 -7.37
C ARG A 28 -4.29 11.35 -6.35
N THR A 29 -5.50 10.82 -6.51
CA THR A 29 -5.97 9.67 -5.74
C THR A 29 -5.42 8.36 -6.29
N PRO A 30 -5.32 7.30 -5.45
CA PRO A 30 -5.01 5.94 -5.89
C PRO A 30 -6.04 5.42 -6.90
N ALA A 31 -5.58 4.62 -7.86
CA ALA A 31 -6.40 4.05 -8.93
C ALA A 31 -5.99 2.60 -9.25
N SER A 32 -6.89 1.86 -9.89
CA SER A 32 -6.58 0.53 -10.43
C SER A 32 -5.41 0.58 -11.41
N GLY A 33 -4.53 -0.40 -11.32
CA GLY A 33 -3.30 -0.52 -12.10
C GLY A 33 -2.08 0.14 -11.45
N ASP A 34 -2.28 1.00 -10.44
CA ASP A 34 -1.18 1.64 -9.73
C ASP A 34 -0.26 0.60 -9.07
N ILE A 35 1.03 0.89 -9.12
CA ILE A 35 2.06 0.12 -8.42
C ILE A 35 2.51 0.95 -7.22
N ALA A 36 2.50 0.33 -6.05
CA ALA A 36 2.88 0.97 -4.80
C ALA A 36 3.72 0.04 -3.94
N VAL A 37 4.57 0.64 -3.11
CA VAL A 37 5.33 -0.06 -2.08
C VAL A 37 4.57 0.05 -0.77
N VAL A 38 4.57 -1.03 0.01
CA VAL A 38 4.09 -1.03 1.39
C VAL A 38 5.13 -0.30 2.24
N GLU A 39 4.84 0.96 2.58
CA GLU A 39 5.73 1.78 3.38
C GLU A 39 5.72 1.34 4.84
N GLU A 40 4.53 1.10 5.40
CA GLU A 40 4.31 0.70 6.79
C GLU A 40 3.07 -0.19 6.93
N THR A 41 3.07 -1.01 7.98
CA THR A 41 1.97 -1.91 8.34
C THR A 41 1.70 -1.84 9.83
N TRP A 42 0.44 -1.88 10.23
CA TRP A 42 0.03 -1.91 11.64
C TRP A 42 -1.08 -2.92 11.85
N ASP A 43 -0.97 -3.71 12.91
CA ASP A 43 -2.02 -4.62 13.34
C ASP A 43 -2.83 -3.97 14.45
N SER A 44 -4.17 -3.99 14.33
CA SER A 44 -5.09 -3.57 15.37
C SER A 44 -6.19 -4.61 15.58
N LYS A 45 -7.05 -4.39 16.58
CA LYS A 45 -8.22 -5.25 16.83
C LYS A 45 -9.18 -5.32 15.64
N ASP A 46 -9.19 -4.30 14.78
CA ASP A 46 -10.04 -4.24 13.58
C ASP A 46 -9.35 -4.83 12.33
N GLY A 47 -8.20 -5.46 12.52
CA GLY A 47 -7.39 -6.06 11.45
C GLY A 47 -6.22 -5.18 11.02
N ARG A 48 -5.52 -5.68 9.99
CA ARG A 48 -4.29 -5.07 9.48
C ARG A 48 -4.57 -3.86 8.62
N THR A 49 -3.76 -2.83 8.84
CA THR A 49 -3.77 -1.59 8.09
C THR A 49 -2.42 -1.46 7.40
N VAL A 50 -2.43 -1.01 6.14
CA VAL A 50 -1.24 -0.85 5.32
C VAL A 50 -1.19 0.56 4.77
N ARG A 51 -0.02 1.18 4.79
CA ARG A 51 0.23 2.45 4.10
C ARG A 51 1.01 2.18 2.85
N LEU A 52 0.41 2.55 1.73
CA LEU A 52 0.95 2.37 0.40
C LEU A 52 1.51 3.70 -0.11
N LEU A 53 2.63 3.60 -0.81
CA LEU A 53 3.39 4.70 -1.36
C LEU A 53 3.59 4.46 -2.86
N CYS A 54 3.00 5.32 -3.70
CA CYS A 54 3.22 5.30 -5.14
C CYS A 54 4.26 6.36 -5.53
N GLU A 55 5.46 5.88 -5.84
CA GLU A 55 6.58 6.67 -6.35
C GLU A 55 7.04 6.06 -7.68
N PRO A 56 6.45 6.45 -8.83
CA PRO A 56 6.86 5.92 -10.14
C PRO A 56 8.31 6.28 -10.49
N ARG A 57 8.87 7.29 -9.81
CA ARG A 57 10.29 7.64 -9.83
C ARG A 57 10.72 7.91 -8.39
N ALA A 58 11.92 7.49 -8.02
CA ALA A 58 12.43 7.70 -6.66
C ALA A 58 12.33 9.18 -6.26
N GLY A 59 11.63 9.45 -5.15
CA GLY A 59 11.42 10.81 -4.64
C GLY A 59 10.34 11.63 -5.35
N PHE A 60 9.61 11.04 -6.31
CA PHE A 60 8.43 11.67 -6.91
C PHE A 60 7.17 11.00 -6.37
N LEU A 61 6.67 11.56 -5.26
CA LEU A 61 5.42 11.12 -4.65
C LEU A 61 4.24 11.47 -5.55
N GLU A 62 3.57 10.47 -6.11
CA GLU A 62 2.26 10.69 -6.73
C GLU A 62 1.16 10.66 -5.68
N TRP A 63 1.18 9.64 -4.82
CA TRP A 63 0.27 9.53 -3.69
C TRP A 63 0.81 8.63 -2.58
N ARG A 64 0.36 8.93 -1.36
CA ARG A 64 0.51 8.11 -0.17
C ARG A 64 -0.85 7.98 0.52
N ALA A 65 -1.28 6.74 0.76
CA ALA A 65 -2.60 6.47 1.33
C ALA A 65 -2.60 5.23 2.22
N THR A 66 -3.44 5.26 3.24
CA THR A 66 -3.61 4.18 4.21
C THR A 66 -4.91 3.43 3.95
N PHE A 67 -4.84 2.10 3.96
CA PHE A 67 -5.97 1.22 3.69
C PHE A 67 -6.09 0.14 4.75
N ARG A 68 -7.30 -0.37 4.95
CA ARG A 68 -7.49 -1.68 5.61
C ARG A 68 -7.14 -2.76 4.59
N GLU A 69 -6.22 -3.65 4.92
CA GLU A 69 -5.73 -4.66 3.98
C GLU A 69 -6.85 -5.58 3.47
N ALA A 70 -7.79 -5.93 4.36
CA ALA A 70 -8.95 -6.76 4.02
C ALA A 70 -9.90 -6.13 2.97
N LYS A 71 -9.75 -4.83 2.68
CA LYS A 71 -10.53 -4.11 1.66
C LYS A 71 -9.76 -3.85 0.36
N LEU A 72 -8.48 -4.24 0.30
CA LEU A 72 -7.68 -4.07 -0.91
C LEU A 72 -7.81 -5.31 -1.80
N VAL A 73 -7.93 -5.07 -3.10
CA VAL A 73 -7.75 -6.11 -4.12
C VAL A 73 -6.44 -5.80 -4.84
N TYR A 74 -5.45 -6.66 -4.66
CA TYR A 74 -4.08 -6.41 -5.13
C TYR A 74 -3.37 -7.69 -5.59
N GLU A 75 -2.35 -7.50 -6.41
CA GLU A 75 -1.36 -8.51 -6.78
C GLU A 75 -0.01 -8.14 -6.14
N VAL A 76 0.69 -9.10 -5.53
CA VAL A 76 2.05 -8.90 -5.03
C VAL A 76 3.04 -9.11 -6.18
N LEU A 77 3.80 -8.08 -6.53
CA LEU A 77 4.79 -8.11 -7.61
C LEU A 77 6.18 -8.52 -7.12
N ALA A 78 6.54 -8.09 -5.92
CA ALA A 78 7.79 -8.43 -5.27
C ALA A 78 7.61 -8.41 -3.75
N THR A 79 8.15 -9.39 -3.05
CA THR A 79 8.19 -9.38 -1.59
C THR A 79 9.52 -8.84 -1.10
N ASN A 80 9.47 -8.02 -0.05
CA ASN A 80 10.69 -7.64 0.63
C ASN A 80 11.14 -8.80 1.52
N ILE A 81 12.16 -9.53 1.07
CA ILE A 81 12.78 -10.61 1.84
C ILE A 81 13.77 -9.96 2.81
N SER A 82 13.25 -9.28 3.82
CA SER A 82 14.05 -8.85 4.98
C SER A 82 13.50 -9.54 6.23
N ASP A 83 14.20 -10.63 6.60
CA ASP A 83 14.08 -11.50 7.78
C ASP A 83 12.86 -12.43 7.90
N ALA A 84 12.95 -13.58 7.23
CA ALA A 84 12.80 -14.84 7.95
C ALA A 84 14.08 -15.05 8.77
N THR A 85 14.11 -14.62 10.02
CA THR A 85 15.16 -15.04 10.94
C THR A 85 14.92 -16.54 11.26
N PRO A 86 15.94 -17.41 11.14
CA PRO A 86 15.82 -18.84 11.45
C PRO A 86 15.57 -19.12 12.93
#